data_AF-A0A921Q4I5-F1
#
_entry.id   AF-A0A921Q4I5-F1
#
_cell.length_a   1.000
_cell.length_b   1.000
_cell.length_c   1.000
_cell.angle_alpha   90.00
_cell.angle_beta   90.00
_cell.angle_gamma   90.00
#
_symmetry.space_group_name_H-M   'P 1'
#
loop_
_entity.id
_entity.type
_entity.pdbx_description
1 polymer ?
#
loop_
_entity_poly.entity_id
_entity_poly.type
_entity_poly.pdbx_seq_one_letter_code
_entity_poly.pdbx_strand_id
1 'polypeptide(L)'
;MRHDGAIHAFDLHGRPELEKEVVLRPQVQGGKTTTNYLVHAPWLRGGAGGSWLQVWRKMGASKPTVTTTTPAPVAQESAWRTESISVYQVDLAAQTLVEIKSLGDHALFVGCNYSFALAATDSPGVLPNHVYYTDNEEQYALYSPECPRDIGIYNVGDGSFHQIQPPCP
;
A
#
# COMPACT_ATOMS: atom_id res chain seq x y z
N MET A 1 4.10 -13.81 8.75
CA MET A 1 3.84 -12.37 8.99
C MET A 1 2.39 -12.22 9.47
N ARG A 2 2.05 -11.25 10.33
CA ARG A 2 0.65 -11.00 10.71
C ARG A 2 0.03 -10.06 9.65
N HIS A 3 -1.19 -10.36 9.22
CA HIS A 3 -1.94 -9.59 8.21
C HIS A 3 -3.15 -8.87 8.85
N ASP A 4 -3.06 -8.62 10.15
CA ASP A 4 -4.15 -8.13 11.01
C ASP A 4 -4.12 -6.60 11.19
N GLY A 5 -3.06 -5.93 10.72
CA GLY A 5 -2.91 -4.48 10.84
C GLY A 5 -2.86 -3.96 12.27
N ALA A 6 -2.49 -4.79 13.25
CA ALA A 6 -2.25 -4.29 14.60
C ALA A 6 -1.06 -3.32 14.62
N ILE A 7 -1.18 -2.23 15.39
CA ILE A 7 -0.06 -1.30 15.62
C ILE A 7 0.50 -1.56 17.01
N HIS A 8 1.82 -1.67 17.07
CA HIS A 8 2.56 -1.86 18.30
C HIS A 8 3.54 -0.72 18.51
N ALA A 9 3.64 -0.24 19.75
CA ALA A 9 4.70 0.67 20.17
C ALA A 9 5.70 -0.10 21.03
N PHE A 10 6.96 0.27 20.91
CA PHE A 10 8.06 -0.29 21.69
C PHE A 10 8.82 0.84 22.36
N ASP A 11 8.92 0.80 23.69
CA ASP A 11 9.79 1.72 24.42
C ASP A 11 11.23 1.18 24.40
N LEU A 12 12.07 1.80 23.57
CA LEU A 12 13.49 1.43 23.43
C LEU A 12 14.36 2.00 24.57
N HIS A 13 13.82 2.88 25.41
CA HIS A 13 14.53 3.55 26.49
C HIS A 13 13.97 3.21 27.89
N GLY A 14 12.89 2.44 27.94
CA GLY A 14 12.19 2.06 29.15
C GLY A 14 13.01 1.16 30.08
N ARG A 15 12.58 1.11 31.35
CA ARG A 15 13.02 0.10 32.33
C ARG A 15 11.78 -0.65 32.84
N PRO A 16 11.60 -1.94 32.54
CA PRO A 16 12.50 -2.84 31.81
C PRO A 16 12.64 -2.46 30.33
N GLU A 17 13.77 -2.84 29.72
CA GLU A 17 14.02 -2.59 28.30
C GLU A 17 12.98 -3.32 27.44
N LEU A 18 12.39 -2.59 26.47
CA LEU A 18 11.47 -3.10 25.45
C LEU A 18 10.10 -3.55 25.98
N GLU A 19 9.36 -2.66 26.63
CA GLU A 19 7.92 -2.86 26.81
C GLU A 19 7.21 -2.73 25.46
N LYS A 20 6.43 -3.76 25.10
CA LYS A 20 5.61 -3.81 23.91
C LYS A 20 4.16 -3.52 24.29
N GLU A 21 3.60 -2.45 23.76
CA GLU A 21 2.19 -2.13 23.89
C GLU A 21 1.46 -2.37 22.56
N VAL A 22 0.25 -2.93 22.63
CA VAL A 22 -0.67 -2.93 21.49
C VAL A 22 -1.41 -1.61 21.50
N VAL A 23 -0.93 -0.64 20.70
CA VAL A 23 -1.51 0.71 20.65
C VAL A 23 -2.68 0.81 19.67
N LEU A 24 -2.86 -0.17 18.78
CA LEU A 24 -4.10 -0.34 18.04
C LEU A 24 -4.35 -1.82 17.78
N ARG A 25 -5.52 -2.31 18.19
CA ARG A 25 -5.96 -3.69 17.89
C ARG A 25 -6.43 -3.80 16.45
N PRO A 26 -6.35 -4.99 15.81
CA PRO A 26 -6.90 -5.24 14.48
C PRO A 26 -8.33 -4.72 14.33
N GLN A 27 -8.55 -3.81 13.38
CA GLN A 27 -9.88 -3.28 13.03
C GLN A 27 -10.38 -3.76 11.66
N VAL A 28 -9.46 -4.15 10.78
CA VAL A 28 -9.74 -4.61 9.42
C VAL A 28 -9.27 -6.05 9.28
N GLN A 29 -10.10 -6.90 8.69
CA GLN A 29 -9.74 -8.29 8.44
C GLN A 29 -9.02 -8.42 7.10
N GLY A 30 -7.70 -8.50 7.13
CA GLY A 30 -6.89 -8.83 5.96
C GLY A 30 -7.03 -10.30 5.56
N GLY A 31 -7.10 -10.55 4.25
CA GLY A 31 -6.95 -11.90 3.70
C GLY A 31 -5.47 -12.25 3.46
N LYS A 32 -5.19 -13.50 3.06
CA LYS A 32 -3.84 -13.93 2.65
C LYS A 32 -3.24 -13.12 1.50
N THR A 33 -4.09 -12.42 0.74
CA THR A 33 -3.72 -11.64 -0.44
C THR A 33 -3.65 -10.15 -0.14
N THR A 34 -3.63 -9.79 1.14
CA THR A 34 -3.67 -8.40 1.60
C THR A 34 -2.34 -8.02 2.26
N THR A 35 -1.82 -6.86 1.85
CA THR A 35 -0.66 -6.22 2.45
C THR A 35 -1.10 -4.90 3.04
N ASN A 36 -0.67 -4.60 4.25
CA ASN A 36 -0.91 -3.33 4.91
C ASN A 36 0.42 -2.58 5.14
N TYR A 37 0.39 -1.27 4.94
CA TYR A 37 1.51 -0.35 5.12
C TYR A 37 1.16 0.68 6.20
N LEU A 38 2.16 1.11 6.95
CA LEU A 38 2.04 2.22 7.90
C LEU A 38 2.84 3.40 7.36
N VAL A 39 2.18 4.54 7.13
CA VAL A 39 2.79 5.74 6.52
C VAL A 39 2.62 6.92 7.46
N HIS A 40 3.71 7.66 7.71
CA HIS A 40 3.67 8.88 8.50
C HIS A 40 3.06 10.02 7.68
N ALA A 41 2.07 10.71 8.23
CA ALA A 41 1.24 11.71 7.57
C ALA A 41 1.07 13.01 8.40
N PRO A 42 2.14 13.79 8.62
CA PRO A 42 2.15 14.95 9.53
C PRO A 42 1.23 16.10 9.11
N TRP A 43 0.82 16.15 7.84
CA TRP A 43 -0.07 17.18 7.32
C TRP A 43 -1.55 16.96 7.71
N LEU A 44 -1.95 15.73 8.05
CA LEU A 44 -3.29 15.42 8.51
C LEU A 44 -3.44 15.85 9.97
N ARG A 45 -3.74 17.14 10.18
CA ARG A 45 -4.08 17.67 11.51
C ARG A 45 -5.46 17.16 11.91
N GLY A 46 -5.59 16.52 13.08
CA GLY A 46 -6.92 16.23 13.65
C GLY A 46 -7.07 15.01 14.56
N GLY A 47 -6.05 14.16 14.74
CA GLY A 47 -6.14 12.99 15.63
C GLY A 47 -5.25 13.15 16.86
N ALA A 48 -5.80 12.91 18.05
CA ALA A 48 -5.03 12.88 19.30
C ALA A 48 -4.05 11.68 19.39
N GLY A 49 -3.99 10.83 18.35
CA GLY A 49 -3.17 9.63 18.25
C GLY A 49 -2.04 9.68 17.23
N GLY A 50 -1.71 10.85 16.70
CA GLY A 50 -0.55 11.01 15.81
C GLY A 50 -0.85 10.82 14.32
N SER A 51 0.13 11.27 13.55
CA SER A 51 0.09 11.48 12.13
C SER A 51 0.36 10.18 11.36
N TRP A 52 -0.55 9.22 11.39
CA TRP A 52 -0.33 7.93 10.73
C TRP A 52 -1.52 7.50 9.86
N LEU A 53 -1.17 6.86 8.74
CA LEU A 53 -2.10 6.21 7.83
C LEU A 53 -1.81 4.72 7.77
N GLN A 54 -2.86 3.90 7.77
CA GLN A 54 -2.79 2.53 7.28
C GLN A 54 -3.27 2.45 5.85
N VAL A 55 -2.43 1.92 4.96
CA VAL A 55 -2.80 1.66 3.56
C VAL A 55 -2.96 0.16 3.39
N TRP A 56 -4.13 -0.29 2.97
CA TRP A 56 -4.46 -1.70 2.76
C TRP A 56 -4.57 -1.96 1.27
N ARG A 57 -3.67 -2.79 0.74
CA ARG A 57 -3.64 -3.21 -0.66
C ARG A 57 -4.09 -4.66 -0.76
N LYS A 58 -5.15 -4.91 -1.53
CA LYS A 58 -5.65 -6.26 -1.79
C LYS A 58 -5.27 -6.68 -3.21
N MET A 59 -4.63 -7.84 -3.29
CA MET A 59 -4.30 -8.51 -4.56
C MET A 59 -5.36 -9.55 -4.89
N GLY A 60 -5.57 -9.76 -6.17
CA GLY A 60 -6.41 -10.83 -6.71
C GLY A 60 -5.85 -11.39 -8.01
N ALA A 61 -6.27 -12.60 -8.34
CA ALA A 61 -5.93 -13.23 -9.60
C ALA A 61 -6.63 -12.47 -10.74
N SER A 62 -5.85 -11.91 -11.67
CA SER A 62 -6.44 -11.39 -12.91
C SER A 62 -6.96 -12.56 -13.76
N LYS A 63 -8.14 -12.37 -14.36
CA LYS A 63 -8.61 -13.30 -15.39
C LYS A 63 -7.66 -13.20 -16.60
N PRO A 64 -7.22 -14.32 -17.18
CA PRO A 64 -6.41 -14.28 -18.39
C PRO A 64 -7.18 -13.51 -19.46
N THR A 65 -6.62 -12.38 -19.88
CA THR A 65 -7.15 -11.65 -21.04
C THR A 65 -6.63 -12.38 -22.26
N VAL A 66 -7.50 -13.12 -22.96
CA VAL A 66 -7.15 -13.79 -24.20
C VAL A 66 -6.87 -12.72 -25.26
N THR A 67 -5.62 -12.31 -25.41
CA THR A 67 -5.17 -11.61 -26.62
C THR A 67 -4.88 -12.67 -27.68
N THR A 68 -5.81 -12.80 -28.61
CA THR A 68 -5.79 -13.73 -29.74
C THR A 68 -4.75 -13.34 -30.80
N THR A 69 -3.48 -13.17 -30.43
CA THR A 69 -2.40 -13.03 -31.43
C THR A 69 -1.05 -13.35 -30.77
N THR A 70 -0.66 -14.62 -30.73
CA THR A 70 0.73 -15.18 -30.84
C THR A 70 0.73 -16.61 -30.25
N PRO A 71 1.21 -17.64 -30.97
CA PRO A 71 1.27 -19.00 -30.46
C PRO A 71 2.58 -19.23 -29.70
N ALA A 72 2.57 -19.10 -28.38
CA ALA A 72 3.52 -19.76 -27.50
C ALA A 72 2.83 -20.05 -26.16
N PRO A 73 2.79 -21.31 -25.68
CA PRO A 73 2.19 -21.63 -24.40
C PRO A 73 3.23 -21.37 -23.31
N VAL A 74 3.55 -20.11 -23.04
CA VAL A 74 3.99 -19.78 -21.69
C VAL A 74 2.71 -19.85 -20.88
N ALA A 75 2.61 -20.81 -19.96
CA ALA A 75 1.50 -20.87 -19.03
C ALA A 75 1.38 -19.49 -18.40
N GLN A 76 0.37 -18.74 -18.82
CA GLN A 76 0.10 -17.41 -18.29
C GLN A 76 -0.44 -17.67 -16.89
N GLU A 77 0.49 -17.83 -15.93
CA GLU A 77 0.15 -17.82 -14.52
C GLU A 77 -0.76 -16.64 -14.30
N SER A 78 -1.86 -16.88 -13.58
CA SER A 78 -2.85 -15.85 -13.32
C SER A 78 -2.14 -14.66 -12.68
N ALA A 79 -1.92 -13.60 -13.45
CA ALA A 79 -1.11 -12.49 -12.98
C ALA A 79 -1.84 -11.86 -11.80
N TRP A 80 -1.23 -11.90 -10.61
CA TRP A 80 -1.80 -11.26 -9.45
C TRP A 80 -1.70 -9.74 -9.63
N ARG A 81 -2.83 -9.04 -9.50
CA ARG A 81 -2.87 -7.59 -9.60
C ARG A 81 -3.60 -6.96 -8.43
N THR A 82 -3.31 -5.70 -8.21
CA THR A 82 -4.01 -4.89 -7.23
C THR A 82 -5.48 -4.75 -7.64
N GLU A 83 -6.38 -5.25 -6.80
CA GLU A 83 -7.83 -5.10 -6.98
C GLU A 83 -8.35 -3.84 -6.31
N SER A 84 -7.82 -3.53 -5.13
CA SER A 84 -8.28 -2.39 -4.34
C SER A 84 -7.20 -1.88 -3.40
N ILE A 85 -7.26 -0.56 -3.14
CA ILE A 85 -6.47 0.10 -2.10
C ILE A 85 -7.44 0.87 -1.21
N SER A 86 -7.34 0.69 0.10
CA SER A 86 -8.08 1.48 1.09
C SER A 86 -7.09 2.20 1.99
N VAL A 87 -7.35 3.48 2.27
CA VAL A 87 -6.49 4.31 3.13
C VAL A 87 -7.28 4.68 4.38
N TYR A 88 -6.72 4.40 5.55
CA TYR A 88 -7.33 4.69 6.83
C TYR A 88 -6.46 5.63 7.64
N GLN A 89 -7.06 6.68 8.17
CA GLN A 89 -6.44 7.49 9.21
C GLN A 89 -6.50 6.76 10.54
N VAL A 90 -5.37 6.75 11.25
CA VAL A 90 -5.24 6.13 12.57
C VAL A 90 -5.62 7.13 13.64
N ASP A 91 -6.59 6.77 14.49
CA ASP A 91 -6.88 7.48 15.73
C ASP A 91 -6.56 6.57 16.92
N LEU A 92 -5.37 6.72 17.49
CA LEU A 92 -4.96 5.94 18.66
C LEU A 92 -5.75 6.32 19.92
N ALA A 93 -6.23 7.56 20.05
CA ALA A 93 -7.00 7.96 21.22
C ALA A 93 -8.39 7.32 21.21
N ALA A 94 -9.04 7.32 20.05
CA ALA A 94 -10.32 6.66 19.86
C ALA A 94 -10.21 5.14 19.65
N GLN A 95 -9.01 4.60 19.43
CA GLN A 95 -8.77 3.21 19.03
C GLN A 95 -9.51 2.82 17.75
N THR A 96 -9.52 3.71 16.74
CA THR A 96 -10.26 3.49 15.49
C THR A 96 -9.42 3.72 14.24
N LEU A 97 -9.91 3.16 13.13
CA LEU A 97 -9.47 3.46 11.77
C LEU A 97 -10.62 4.14 11.04
N VAL A 98 -10.37 5.32 10.47
CA VAL A 98 -11.35 6.05 9.67
C VAL A 98 -10.90 6.02 8.21
N GLU A 99 -11.68 5.40 7.33
CA GLU A 99 -11.36 5.40 5.90
C GLU A 99 -11.43 6.83 5.36
N ILE A 100 -10.39 7.25 4.63
CA ILE A 100 -10.30 8.57 4.02
C ILE A 100 -10.28 8.46 2.50
N LYS A 101 -10.87 9.46 1.84
CA LYS A 101 -10.91 9.59 0.37
C LYS A 101 -10.08 10.78 -0.14
N SER A 102 -9.41 11.49 0.76
CA SER A 102 -8.57 12.63 0.43
C SER A 102 -7.28 12.62 1.25
N LEU A 103 -6.15 12.69 0.55
CA LEU A 103 -4.82 12.95 1.11
C LEU A 103 -4.46 14.44 1.07
N GLY A 104 -5.36 15.29 0.56
CA GLY A 104 -5.07 16.68 0.23
C GLY A 104 -4.11 16.78 -0.98
N ASP A 105 -3.10 17.62 -0.85
CA ASP A 105 -2.03 17.83 -1.83
C ASP A 105 -0.92 16.77 -1.78
N HIS A 106 -1.08 15.70 -1.00
CA HIS A 106 -0.07 14.67 -0.83
C HIS A 106 -0.36 13.41 -1.67
N ALA A 107 0.69 12.65 -1.96
CA ALA A 107 0.65 11.32 -2.55
C ALA A 107 1.39 10.32 -1.67
N LEU A 108 0.95 9.06 -1.67
CA LEU A 108 1.61 7.97 -0.95
C LEU A 108 2.40 7.09 -1.92
N PHE A 109 3.53 6.57 -1.45
CA PHE A 109 4.34 5.58 -2.15
C PHE A 109 4.42 4.32 -1.28
N VAL A 110 3.93 3.20 -1.82
CA VAL A 110 3.88 1.90 -1.12
C VAL A 110 4.44 0.79 -2.00
N GLY A 111 5.00 -0.25 -1.41
CA GLY A 111 5.61 -1.34 -2.18
C GLY A 111 6.54 -2.19 -1.32
N CYS A 112 7.53 -2.82 -1.95
CA CYS A 112 8.48 -3.72 -1.26
C CYS A 112 9.36 -3.02 -0.20
N ASN A 113 9.56 -1.71 -0.35
CA ASN A 113 10.46 -0.90 0.49
C ASN A 113 9.70 -0.04 1.52
N TYR A 114 10.43 0.88 2.16
CA TYR A 114 9.87 1.91 3.03
C TYR A 114 8.73 2.65 2.34
N SER A 115 7.58 2.73 3.01
CA SER A 115 6.43 3.47 2.53
C SER A 115 6.45 4.90 3.08
N PHE A 116 6.21 5.87 2.23
CA PHE A 116 6.32 7.29 2.56
C PHE A 116 5.30 8.13 1.80
N ALA A 117 5.30 9.43 2.05
CA ALA A 117 4.45 10.37 1.36
C ALA A 117 5.23 11.61 0.93
N LEU A 118 4.75 12.24 -0.13
CA LEU A 118 5.29 13.48 -0.67
C LEU A 118 4.17 14.49 -0.88
N ALA A 119 4.47 15.77 -0.67
CA ALA A 119 3.62 16.86 -1.16
C ALA A 119 3.79 16.95 -2.70
N ALA A 120 2.69 16.87 -3.44
CA ALA A 120 2.68 16.97 -4.89
C ALA A 120 3.10 18.37 -5.37
N THR A 121 2.85 19.39 -4.55
CA THR A 121 3.29 20.79 -4.77
C THR A 121 4.80 20.92 -4.88
N ASP A 122 5.55 20.10 -4.14
CA ASP A 122 7.02 20.10 -4.14
C ASP A 122 7.63 19.04 -5.09
N SER A 123 6.79 18.25 -5.77
CA SER A 123 7.21 17.07 -6.52
C SER A 123 6.63 17.06 -7.94
N PRO A 124 7.30 17.71 -8.92
CA PRO A 124 6.83 17.74 -10.32
C PRO A 124 6.53 16.34 -10.87
N GLY A 125 5.34 16.16 -11.44
CA GLY A 125 4.89 14.88 -12.01
C GLY A 125 4.21 13.93 -11.01
N VAL A 126 4.19 14.27 -9.72
CA VAL A 126 3.40 13.55 -8.70
C VAL A 126 1.98 14.11 -8.68
N LEU A 127 0.99 13.22 -8.73
CA LEU A 127 -0.42 13.59 -8.65
C LEU A 127 -0.87 13.63 -7.18
N PRO A 128 -1.49 14.73 -6.72
CA PRO A 128 -2.04 14.80 -5.36
C PRO A 128 -3.20 13.81 -5.22
N ASN A 129 -3.45 13.32 -4.02
CA ASN A 129 -4.52 12.35 -3.73
C ASN A 129 -4.39 10.99 -4.42
N HIS A 130 -3.16 10.57 -4.72
CA HIS A 130 -2.88 9.28 -5.35
C HIS A 130 -1.96 8.40 -4.48
N VAL A 131 -2.07 7.09 -4.68
CA VAL A 131 -1.14 6.08 -4.16
C VAL A 131 -0.38 5.49 -5.34
N TYR A 132 0.93 5.65 -5.33
CA TYR A 132 1.87 4.98 -6.22
C TYR A 132 2.26 3.66 -5.58
N TYR A 133 2.02 2.55 -6.28
CA TYR A 133 2.28 1.22 -5.76
C TYR A 133 3.18 0.40 -6.68
N THR A 134 4.01 -0.44 -6.08
CA THR A 134 4.74 -1.52 -6.77
C THR A 134 4.33 -2.86 -6.18
N ASP A 135 4.57 -3.97 -6.87
CA ASP A 135 4.54 -5.28 -6.22
C ASP A 135 5.64 -5.40 -5.16
N ASN A 136 5.48 -6.41 -4.30
CA ASN A 136 6.32 -6.67 -3.13
C ASN A 136 7.14 -7.96 -3.30
N GLU A 137 7.28 -8.46 -4.52
CA GLU A 137 7.84 -9.79 -4.76
C GLU A 137 9.27 -9.69 -5.29
N GLU A 138 10.23 -9.58 -4.36
CA GLU A 138 11.66 -9.48 -4.67
C GLU A 138 12.15 -10.68 -5.48
N GLN A 139 11.67 -11.89 -5.17
CA GLN A 139 12.10 -13.10 -5.86
C GLN A 139 11.62 -13.10 -7.31
N TYR A 140 10.39 -12.65 -7.56
CA TYR A 140 9.85 -12.50 -8.90
C TYR A 140 10.62 -11.45 -9.70
N ALA A 141 10.96 -10.33 -9.06
CA ALA A 141 11.82 -9.32 -9.66
C ALA A 141 13.20 -9.88 -10.07
N LEU A 142 13.78 -10.75 -9.22
CA LEU A 142 15.11 -11.30 -9.43
C LEU A 142 15.15 -12.43 -10.47
N TYR A 143 14.18 -13.34 -10.42
CA TYR A 143 14.15 -14.57 -11.24
C TYR A 143 13.31 -14.44 -12.50
N SER A 144 12.49 -13.40 -12.60
CA SER A 144 11.58 -13.17 -13.74
C SER A 144 11.52 -11.68 -14.12
N PRO A 145 12.67 -11.05 -14.43
CA PRO A 145 12.75 -9.61 -14.69
C PRO A 145 11.93 -9.17 -15.92
N GLU A 146 11.73 -10.07 -16.89
CA GLU A 146 10.95 -9.83 -18.11
C GLU A 146 9.44 -9.94 -17.88
N CYS A 147 9.01 -10.44 -16.71
CA CYS A 147 7.61 -10.65 -16.46
C CYS A 147 6.90 -9.36 -16.00
N PRO A 148 5.62 -9.17 -16.37
CA PRO A 148 4.89 -7.97 -16.02
C PRO A 148 4.84 -7.72 -14.51
N ARG A 149 5.17 -6.50 -14.11
CA ARG A 149 5.13 -6.06 -12.72
C ARG A 149 3.80 -5.38 -12.40
N ASP A 150 3.27 -5.62 -11.19
CA ASP A 150 2.06 -4.92 -10.75
C ASP A 150 2.44 -3.56 -10.17
N ILE A 151 2.65 -2.61 -11.08
CA ILE A 151 3.03 -1.23 -10.77
C ILE A 151 1.95 -0.30 -11.32
N GLY A 152 1.53 0.66 -10.51
CA GLY A 152 0.48 1.58 -10.93
C GLY A 152 0.26 2.74 -9.98
N ILE A 153 -0.73 3.53 -10.36
CA ILE A 153 -1.18 4.71 -9.63
C ILE A 153 -2.67 4.49 -9.33
N TYR A 154 -3.06 4.71 -8.08
CA TYR A 154 -4.43 4.60 -7.62
C TYR A 154 -4.93 5.96 -7.13
N ASN A 155 -6.05 6.44 -7.64
CA ASN A 155 -6.70 7.65 -7.14
C ASN A 155 -7.55 7.32 -5.91
N VAL A 156 -7.22 7.93 -4.77
CA VAL A 156 -7.88 7.65 -3.49
C VAL A 156 -9.33 8.17 -3.45
N GLY A 157 -9.64 9.20 -4.25
CA GLY A 157 -10.95 9.84 -4.28
C GLY A 157 -12.00 9.03 -5.02
N ASP A 158 -11.71 8.63 -6.27
CA ASP A 158 -12.65 7.92 -7.14
C ASP A 158 -12.39 6.42 -7.26
N GLY A 159 -11.24 5.94 -6.76
CA GLY A 159 -10.86 4.54 -6.79
C GLY A 159 -10.36 4.03 -8.15
N SER A 160 -10.05 4.93 -9.09
CA SER A 160 -9.53 4.56 -10.40
C SER A 160 -8.07 4.12 -10.35
N PHE A 161 -7.70 3.24 -11.29
CA PHE A 161 -6.34 2.74 -11.48
C PHE A 161 -5.76 3.24 -12.80
N HIS A 162 -4.50 3.62 -12.77
CA HIS A 162 -3.68 3.86 -13.94
C HIS A 162 -2.46 2.93 -13.90
N GLN A 163 -2.37 2.01 -14.85
CA GLN A 163 -1.28 1.05 -14.91
C GLN A 163 -0.03 1.74 -15.47
N ILE A 164 1.10 1.60 -14.78
CA ILE A 164 2.40 2.03 -15.29
C ILE A 164 3.01 0.84 -16.01
N GLN A 165 3.29 0.99 -17.30
CA GLN A 165 4.14 0.04 -18.02
C GLN A 165 5.59 0.50 -17.87
N PRO A 166 6.45 -0.27 -17.17
CA PRO A 166 7.87 0.02 -17.20
C PRO A 166 8.34 -0.05 -18.66
N PRO A 167 9.26 0.83 -19.09
CA PRO A 167 9.94 0.60 -20.36
C PRO A 167 10.56 -0.80 -20.34
N CYS A 168 10.31 -1.57 -21.40
CA CYS A 168 10.99 -2.85 -21.62
C CYS A 168 12.52 -2.59 -21.59
N PRO A 169 13.32 -3.41 -20.89
CA PRO A 169 14.77 -3.32 -20.98
C PRO A 169 15.28 -3.40 -22.43
#